data_AF-L8LYE8-F1
#
_entry.id   AF-L8LYE8-F1
#
_cell.length_a   1.000
_cell.length_b   1.000
_cell.length_c   1.000
_cell.angle_alpha   90.00
_cell.angle_beta   90.00
_cell.angle_gamma   90.00
#
_symmetry.space_group_name_H-M   'P 1'
#
loop_
_entity.id
_entity.type
_entity.pdbx_description
1 polymer ?
#
loop_
_entity_poly.entity_id
_entity_poly.type
_entity_poly.pdbx_seq_one_letter_code
_entity_poly.pdbx_strand_id
1 'polypeptide(L)'
;MSEFEQIYQDIDTLPEEAKIILLDFIQLLKKCYSKSETESNQEGKSTYEKFEEIGLIGFCSVEEDLSTNYKEVLADTLASKYDNS
;
A
#
# COMPACT_ATOMS: atom_id res chain seq x y z
N MET A 1 21.91 35.53 -10.10
CA MET A 1 20.51 35.04 -10.14
C MET A 1 20.51 33.67 -9.53
N SER A 2 19.57 33.40 -8.65
CA SER A 2 19.35 32.07 -8.11
C SER A 2 18.84 31.14 -9.22
N GLU A 3 19.23 29.88 -9.21
CA GLU A 3 18.77 28.85 -10.14
C GLU A 3 17.23 28.79 -10.20
N PHE A 4 16.57 29.05 -9.06
CA PHE A 4 15.11 29.15 -8.97
C PHE A 4 14.53 30.37 -9.71
N GLU A 5 15.20 31.52 -9.72
CA GLU A 5 14.71 32.70 -10.44
C GLU A 5 14.68 32.46 -11.95
N GLN A 6 15.66 31.71 -12.47
CA GLN A 6 15.69 31.34 -13.88
C GLN A 6 14.53 30.40 -14.22
N ILE A 7 14.28 29.40 -13.36
CA ILE A 7 13.16 28.47 -13.54
C ILE A 7 11.81 29.21 -13.56
N TYR A 8 11.58 30.19 -12.69
CA TYR A 8 10.34 30.96 -12.70
C TYR A 8 10.17 31.77 -13.99
N GLN A 9 11.24 32.40 -14.49
CA GLN A 9 11.20 33.13 -15.76
C GLN A 9 10.92 32.20 -16.94
N ASP A 10 11.57 31.03 -16.97
CA ASP A 10 11.34 30.03 -18.01
C ASP A 10 9.89 29.53 -17.98
N ILE A 11 9.33 29.30 -16.79
CA ILE A 11 7.93 28.91 -16.63
C ILE A 11 6.98 30.00 -17.12
N ASP A 12 7.25 31.28 -16.83
CA ASP A 12 6.40 32.39 -17.25
C ASP A 12 6.36 32.57 -18.77
N THR A 13 7.49 32.31 -19.44
CA THR A 13 7.61 32.41 -20.91
C THR A 13 7.03 31.21 -21.68
N LEU A 14 6.67 30.12 -20.99
CA LEU A 14 6.04 28.96 -21.61
C LEU A 14 4.61 29.25 -22.12
N PRO A 15 4.20 28.56 -23.20
CA PRO A 15 2.81 28.57 -23.67
C PRO A 15 1.87 27.89 -22.67
N GLU A 16 0.59 28.22 -22.75
CA GLU A 16 -0.42 27.83 -21.75
C GLU A 16 -0.59 26.32 -21.66
N GLU A 17 -0.51 25.62 -22.79
CA GLU A 17 -0.59 24.16 -22.86
C GLU A 17 0.54 23.49 -22.07
N ALA A 18 1.74 24.08 -22.07
CA ALA A 18 2.88 23.55 -21.31
C ALA A 18 2.73 23.82 -19.81
N LYS A 19 2.14 24.96 -19.42
CA LYS A 19 1.84 25.29 -18.01
C LYS A 19 0.81 24.34 -17.40
N ILE A 20 -0.19 23.93 -18.18
CA ILE A 20 -1.18 22.92 -17.77
C ILE A 20 -0.49 21.59 -17.45
N ILE A 21 0.43 21.13 -18.33
CA ILE A 21 1.18 19.89 -18.11
C ILE A 21 2.04 19.97 -16.83
N LEU A 22 2.69 21.12 -16.59
CA LEU A 22 3.46 21.34 -15.36
C LEU A 22 2.56 21.26 -14.12
N LEU A 23 1.36 21.82 -14.18
CA LEU A 23 0.40 21.79 -13.09
C LEU A 23 -0.05 20.36 -12.76
N ASP A 24 -0.36 19.56 -13.79
CA ASP A 24 -0.70 18.14 -13.63
C ASP A 24 0.48 17.35 -13.04
N PHE A 25 1.70 17.61 -13.51
CA PHE A 25 2.90 16.97 -12.99
C PHE A 25 3.15 17.32 -11.52
N ILE A 26 2.97 18.58 -11.12
CA ILE A 26 3.07 19.02 -9.72
C ILE A 26 2.02 18.31 -8.85
N GLN A 27 0.79 18.16 -9.34
CA GLN A 27 -0.26 17.41 -8.61
C GLN A 27 0.11 15.93 -8.45
N LEU A 28 0.68 15.32 -9.49
CA LEU A 28 1.18 13.95 -9.44
C LEU A 28 2.28 13.80 -8.40
N LEU A 29 3.26 14.70 -8.39
CA LEU A 29 4.34 14.70 -7.41
C LEU A 29 3.79 14.86 -5.99
N LYS A 30 2.89 15.82 -5.76
CA LYS A 30 2.23 16.00 -4.46
C LYS A 30 1.58 14.69 -4.01
N LYS A 31 0.79 14.04 -4.87
CA LYS A 31 0.15 12.76 -4.54
C LYS A 31 1.14 11.65 -4.18
N CYS A 32 2.26 11.54 -4.90
CA CYS A 32 3.29 10.53 -4.65
C CYS A 32 3.99 10.74 -3.30
N TYR A 33 4.26 11.99 -2.92
CA TYR A 33 4.99 12.31 -1.70
C TYR A 33 4.09 12.62 -0.50
N SER A 34 2.79 12.90 -0.69
CA SER A 34 1.83 13.05 0.41
C SER A 34 1.60 11.76 1.21
N LYS A 35 2.00 10.60 0.67
CA LYS A 35 1.83 9.30 1.35
C LYS A 35 3.00 8.96 2.30
N SER A 36 4.14 9.66 2.23
CA SER A 36 5.33 9.30 3.01
C SER A 36 5.38 9.88 4.42
N GLU A 37 4.54 10.87 4.77
CA GLU A 37 4.55 11.44 6.13
C GLU A 37 3.89 10.53 7.19
N THR A 38 3.15 9.48 6.78
CA THR A 38 2.59 8.49 7.71
C THR A 38 3.42 7.21 7.86
N GLU A 39 4.45 7.00 7.04
CA GLU A 39 5.27 5.78 7.07
C GLU A 39 6.66 5.98 7.71
N SER A 40 7.03 7.21 8.09
CA SER A 40 8.33 7.50 8.72
C SER A 40 8.50 6.96 10.15
N ASN A 41 7.50 6.23 10.69
CA ASN A 41 7.61 5.52 11.98
C ASN A 41 7.89 4.01 11.81
N GLN A 42 8.12 3.52 10.59
CA GLN A 42 8.44 2.09 10.35
C GLN A 42 9.92 1.81 10.09
N GLU A 43 10.83 2.71 10.49
CA GLU A 43 12.28 2.57 10.25
C GLU A 43 12.94 1.45 11.08
N GLY A 44 12.17 0.68 11.86
CA GLY A 44 12.66 -0.46 12.65
C GLY A 44 11.98 -1.81 12.38
N LYS A 45 10.96 -1.89 11.52
CA LYS A 45 10.24 -3.15 11.27
C LYS A 45 10.79 -3.84 10.02
N SER A 46 11.23 -5.08 10.17
CA SER A 46 11.53 -5.98 9.08
C SER A 46 10.30 -6.16 8.17
N THR A 47 10.54 -6.47 6.90
CA THR A 47 9.47 -6.77 5.94
C THR A 47 8.53 -7.86 6.44
N TYR A 48 9.05 -8.82 7.22
CA TYR A 48 8.28 -9.88 7.86
C TYR A 48 7.28 -9.31 8.87
N GLU A 49 7.73 -8.49 9.82
CA GLU A 49 6.86 -7.87 10.85
C GLU A 49 5.77 -6.99 10.22
N LYS A 50 6.06 -6.32 9.11
CA LYS A 50 5.06 -5.53 8.37
C LYS A 50 3.95 -6.41 7.80
N PHE A 51 4.31 -7.57 7.26
CA PHE A 51 3.34 -8.50 6.69
C PHE A 51 2.54 -9.24 7.77
N GLU A 52 3.15 -9.52 8.92
CA GLU A 52 2.47 -10.12 10.08
C GLU A 52 1.44 -9.15 10.68
N GLU A 53 1.80 -7.88 10.86
CA GLU A 53 0.93 -6.84 11.44
C GLU A 53 -0.35 -6.60 10.61
N ILE A 54 -0.25 -6.65 9.29
CA ILE A 54 -1.40 -6.47 8.39
C ILE A 54 -2.18 -7.77 8.16
N GLY A 55 -1.78 -8.87 8.81
CA GLY A 55 -2.41 -10.19 8.68
C GLY A 55 -2.21 -10.83 7.31
N LEU A 56 -1.21 -10.39 6.53
CA LEU A 56 -0.90 -10.96 5.21
C LEU A 56 -0.15 -12.30 5.33
N ILE A 57 0.70 -12.43 6.35
CA ILE A 57 1.40 -13.66 6.70
C ILE A 57 1.15 -13.98 8.18
N GLY A 58 1.26 -15.24 8.58
CA GLY A 58 1.09 -15.63 9.97
C GLY A 58 -0.36 -15.81 10.43
N PHE A 59 -1.37 -15.57 9.57
CA PHE A 59 -2.73 -16.06 9.79
C PHE A 59 -2.82 -17.57 9.49
N CYS A 60 -2.03 -18.33 10.24
CA CYS A 60 -2.10 -19.77 10.34
C CYS A 60 -2.40 -20.10 11.81
N SER A 61 -3.52 -19.57 12.34
CA SER A 61 -4.20 -20.21 13.47
C SER A 61 -4.83 -21.49 12.96
N VAL A 62 -3.97 -22.42 12.57
CA VAL A 62 -4.35 -23.75 12.19
C VAL A 62 -4.26 -24.57 13.47
N GLU A 63 -5.29 -25.38 13.72
CA GLU A 63 -5.28 -26.32 14.84
C GLU A 63 -3.97 -27.13 14.84
N GLU A 64 -3.37 -27.30 16.01
CA GLU A 64 -2.07 -27.98 16.19
C GLU A 64 -2.09 -29.40 15.58
N ASP A 65 -3.28 -30.00 15.53
CA ASP A 65 -3.55 -31.32 14.96
C ASP A 65 -4.10 -31.30 13.53
N LEU A 66 -4.09 -30.19 12.78
CA LEU A 66 -4.63 -30.18 11.40
C LEU A 66 -3.99 -31.24 10.51
N SER A 67 -2.71 -31.55 10.72
CA SER A 67 -2.05 -32.62 9.97
C SER A 67 -2.72 -34.00 10.16
N THR A 68 -3.35 -34.25 11.30
CA THR A 68 -3.97 -35.53 11.67
C THR A 68 -5.50 -35.48 11.62
N ASN A 69 -6.10 -34.34 11.95
CA ASN A 69 -7.55 -34.13 12.04
C ASN A 69 -8.16 -33.45 10.80
N TYR A 70 -7.39 -33.17 9.73
CA TYR A 70 -7.88 -32.42 8.55
C TYR A 70 -9.19 -32.97 7.97
N LYS A 71 -9.42 -34.28 8.05
CA LYS A 71 -10.65 -34.89 7.54
C LYS A 71 -11.89 -34.49 8.34
N GLU A 72 -11.76 -34.40 9.66
CA GLU A 72 -12.84 -34.00 10.57
C GLU A 72 -13.10 -32.51 10.40
N VAL A 73 -12.05 -31.69 10.42
CA VAL A 73 -12.14 -30.24 10.18
C VAL A 73 -12.80 -29.94 8.83
N LEU A 74 -12.42 -30.64 7.75
CA LEU A 74 -13.05 -30.47 6.45
C LEU A 74 -14.51 -30.91 6.43
N ALA A 75 -14.87 -32.00 7.12
CA ALA A 75 -16.26 -32.45 7.18
C ALA A 75 -17.15 -31.43 7.91
N ASP A 76 -16.69 -30.93 9.06
CA ASP A 76 -17.43 -29.96 9.88
C ASP A 76 -17.52 -28.59 9.22
N THR A 77 -16.44 -28.12 8.58
CA THR A 77 -16.46 -26.84 7.84
C THR A 77 -17.27 -26.92 6.56
N LEU A 78 -17.27 -28.05 5.85
CA LEU A 78 -18.08 -28.20 4.63
C LEU A 78 -19.57 -28.15 4.96
N ALA A 79 -19.99 -28.87 6.01
CA ALA A 79 -21.35 -28.81 6.52
C ALA A 79 -21.69 -27.38 6.97
N SER A 80 -20.90 -26.78 7.85
CA SER A 80 -21.22 -25.44 8.39
C SER A 80 -21.21 -24.32 7.35
N LYS A 81 -20.44 -24.45 6.26
CA LYS A 81 -20.27 -23.38 5.25
C LYS A 81 -21.27 -23.48 4.10
N TYR A 82 -21.69 -24.69 3.74
CA TYR A 82 -22.56 -24.92 2.57
C TYR A 82 -23.92 -25.49 2.91
N ASP A 83 -24.10 -26.07 4.10
CA ASP A 83 -25.41 -26.49 4.62
C ASP A 83 -26.14 -25.28 5.21
N ASN A 84 -26.53 -24.36 4.33
CA ASN A 84 -27.45 -23.27 4.64
C ASN A 84 -28.87 -23.79 4.38
N SER A 85 -29.43 -24.53 5.34
CA SER A 85 -30.86 -24.89 5.37
C SER A 85 -31.72 -23.66 5.61
#